data_AF-G0TUJ6-F1
#
_entry.id   AF-G0TUJ6-F1
#
_cell.length_a   1.000
_cell.length_b   1.000
_cell.length_c   1.000
_cell.angle_alpha   90.00
_cell.angle_beta   90.00
_cell.angle_gamma   90.00
#
_symmetry.space_group_name_H-M   'P 1'
#
loop_
_entity.id
_entity.type
_entity.pdbx_description
1 polymer ?
#
loop_
_entity_poly.entity_id
_entity_poly.type
_entity_poly.pdbx_seq_one_letter_code
_entity_poly.pdbx_strand_id
1 'polypeptide(L)'
;MHTFYTIRFPQPGTQKGALRSRPIYVTNEAIEPLLFCIVHSIEFQCPVTKKQLRGMRASSVKSSIARDQVKCNTEMGDIKDDEYVQPVLISSALLGNVTYVSCLDHDPNLSMLLSEAVRKACDIFIPENRQAMPFELRVRLLRLQQGWLFSSTRPIVEWVFEMLKVRENFSAVAAHDGRESRPERTHGCASAETPHAETGGVTKEGEIERPNDPRQIREVLQFILDHSYKAIELNTFSDLKCGELVFDISVHKCS
;
A
#
# COMPACT_ATOMS: atom_id res chain seq x y z
N MET A 1 -18.00 9.99 -22.19
CA MET A 1 -17.48 10.64 -20.96
C MET A 1 -16.72 9.56 -20.19
N HIS A 2 -15.44 9.76 -19.83
CA HIS A 2 -14.73 8.77 -19.01
C HIS A 2 -15.08 8.94 -17.53
N THR A 3 -15.53 7.87 -16.88
CA THR A 3 -15.84 7.85 -15.45
C THR A 3 -14.54 7.92 -14.64
N PHE A 4 -14.53 8.74 -13.59
CA PHE A 4 -13.45 8.78 -12.60
C PHE A 4 -13.80 7.86 -11.43
N TYR A 5 -12.90 6.95 -11.08
CA TYR A 5 -13.12 5.97 -10.02
C TYR A 5 -12.29 6.28 -8.78
N THR A 6 -12.89 6.15 -7.59
CA THR A 6 -12.18 6.24 -6.31
C THR A 6 -12.25 4.90 -5.60
N ILE A 7 -11.10 4.31 -5.34
CA ILE A 7 -10.92 3.02 -4.66
C ILE A 7 -10.35 3.31 -3.27
N ARG A 8 -11.10 2.98 -2.21
CA ARG A 8 -10.70 3.29 -0.83
C ARG A 8 -10.34 2.03 -0.04
N PHE A 9 -9.21 2.08 0.66
CA PHE A 9 -8.84 1.14 1.70
C PHE A 9 -8.70 1.90 3.03
N PRO A 10 -9.40 1.49 4.10
CA PRO A 10 -10.42 0.44 4.10
C PRO A 10 -11.65 0.82 3.27
N GLN A 11 -12.48 -0.17 2.92
CA GLN A 11 -13.69 0.09 2.15
C GLN A 11 -14.74 0.77 3.02
N PRO A 12 -15.37 1.88 2.58
CA PRO A 12 -16.46 2.50 3.32
C PRO A 12 -17.63 1.51 3.44
N GLY A 13 -18.07 1.29 4.68
CA GLY A 13 -18.87 0.13 5.07
C GLY A 13 -20.08 -0.15 4.18
N THR A 14 -20.02 -1.24 3.42
CA THR A 14 -21.16 -1.79 2.67
C THR A 14 -21.43 -3.28 2.97
N GLN A 15 -20.93 -3.82 4.09
CA GLN A 15 -21.30 -5.16 4.54
C GLN A 15 -21.57 -5.18 6.04
N LYS A 16 -22.85 -5.34 6.42
CA LYS A 16 -23.24 -5.80 7.77
C LYS A 16 -22.58 -7.18 7.97
N GLY A 17 -21.51 -7.24 8.76
CA GLY A 17 -20.92 -8.50 9.21
C GLY A 17 -19.49 -8.79 8.72
N ALA A 18 -18.95 -8.03 7.76
CA ALA A 18 -17.51 -8.11 7.48
C ALA A 18 -16.76 -7.27 8.51
N LEU A 19 -15.67 -7.82 9.08
CA LEU A 19 -14.68 -7.06 9.85
C LEU A 19 -14.40 -5.77 9.08
N ARG A 20 -14.77 -4.62 9.65
CA ARG A 20 -14.44 -3.32 9.06
C ARG A 20 -12.92 -3.32 8.90
N SER A 21 -12.43 -3.31 7.67
CA SER A 21 -11.00 -3.07 7.46
C SER A 21 -10.66 -1.75 8.14
N ARG A 22 -9.52 -1.72 8.81
CA ARG A 22 -9.08 -0.58 9.62
C ARG A 22 -8.03 0.22 8.85
N PRO A 23 -7.74 1.47 9.27
CA PRO A 23 -6.60 2.20 8.73
C PRO A 23 -5.29 1.45 8.94
N ILE A 24 -4.34 1.66 8.05
CA ILE A 24 -3.03 1.00 8.12
C ILE A 24 -2.20 1.64 9.24
N TYR A 25 -1.78 0.87 10.23
CA TYR A 25 -0.95 1.37 11.33
C TYR A 25 0.53 1.32 10.95
N VAL A 26 1.20 2.46 10.99
CA VAL A 26 2.59 2.57 10.52
C VAL A 26 3.47 3.39 11.46
N THR A 27 4.67 2.89 11.78
CA THR A 27 5.71 3.64 12.50
C THR A 27 6.52 4.52 11.55
N ASN A 28 7.26 5.49 12.08
CA ASN A 28 8.04 6.41 11.25
C ASN A 28 9.08 5.67 10.38
N GLU A 29 9.78 4.69 10.94
CA GLU A 29 10.77 3.88 10.20
C GLU A 29 10.16 3.06 9.06
N ALA A 30 8.89 2.66 9.19
CA ALA A 30 8.22 1.82 8.21
C ALA A 30 7.43 2.60 7.15
N ILE A 31 7.32 3.94 7.26
CA ILE A 31 6.60 4.76 6.27
C ILE A 31 7.17 4.57 4.87
N GLU A 32 8.49 4.70 4.71
CA GLU A 32 9.14 4.56 3.42
C GLU A 32 8.88 3.19 2.78
N PRO A 33 9.26 2.06 3.40
CA PRO A 33 9.04 0.76 2.78
C PRO A 33 7.55 0.47 2.54
N LEU A 34 6.63 0.96 3.39
CA LEU A 34 5.19 0.76 3.19
C LEU A 34 4.66 1.52 1.97
N LEU A 35 5.04 2.79 1.80
CA LEU A 35 4.61 3.61 0.67
C LEU A 35 5.16 3.03 -0.64
N PHE A 36 6.43 2.60 -0.65
CA PHE A 36 7.03 1.90 -1.79
C PHE A 36 6.29 0.59 -2.11
N CYS A 37 6.00 -0.22 -1.09
CA CYS A 37 5.25 -1.46 -1.24
C CYS A 37 3.89 -1.25 -1.92
N ILE A 38 3.11 -0.26 -1.47
CA ILE A 38 1.79 0.06 -2.02
C ILE A 38 1.91 0.60 -3.45
N VAL A 39 2.75 1.61 -3.67
CA VAL A 39 2.83 2.33 -4.96
C VAL A 39 3.41 1.44 -6.05
N HIS A 40 4.47 0.68 -5.78
CA HIS A 40 5.07 -0.22 -6.77
C HIS A 40 4.12 -1.37 -7.12
N SER A 41 3.35 -1.86 -6.15
CA SER A 41 2.31 -2.86 -6.42
C SER A 41 1.24 -2.31 -7.36
N ILE A 42 0.81 -1.05 -7.18
CA ILE A 42 -0.13 -0.39 -8.10
C ILE A 42 0.48 -0.17 -9.49
N GLU A 43 1.72 0.33 -9.55
CA GLU A 43 2.44 0.55 -10.81
C GLU A 43 2.58 -0.76 -11.61
N PHE A 44 2.91 -1.86 -10.94
CA PHE A 44 3.03 -3.15 -11.59
C PHE A 44 1.71 -3.65 -12.21
N GLN A 45 0.57 -3.36 -11.58
CA GLN A 45 -0.76 -3.67 -12.13
C GLN A 45 -1.19 -2.72 -13.24
N CYS A 46 -0.72 -1.46 -13.19
CA CYS A 46 -1.06 -0.39 -14.12
C CYS A 46 0.22 0.22 -14.75
N PRO A 47 0.98 -0.56 -15.54
CA PRO A 47 2.26 -0.09 -16.03
C PRO A 47 2.06 1.08 -17.00
N VAL A 48 2.68 2.21 -16.68
CA VAL A 48 2.78 3.34 -17.59
C VAL A 48 3.81 2.96 -18.66
N THR A 49 3.35 2.56 -19.85
CA THR A 49 4.26 2.17 -20.92
C THR A 49 5.20 3.33 -21.25
N LYS A 50 6.49 3.11 -21.03
CA LYS A 50 7.52 4.06 -21.45
C LYS A 50 7.55 4.03 -22.97
N LYS A 51 7.42 5.20 -23.58
CA LYS A 51 7.69 5.37 -25.00
C LYS A 51 9.12 4.86 -25.22
N GLN A 52 9.30 3.70 -25.87
CA GLN A 52 10.53 3.49 -26.60
C GLN A 52 10.59 4.60 -27.64
N LEU A 53 11.33 5.66 -27.30
CA LEU A 53 11.85 6.63 -28.26
C LEU A 53 12.90 5.97 -29.18
N ARG A 54 12.83 4.65 -29.41
CA ARG A 54 13.56 3.94 -30.45
C ARG A 54 12.79 4.04 -31.76
N GLY A 55 12.74 5.26 -32.29
CA GLY A 55 12.19 5.52 -33.62
C GLY A 55 12.98 6.53 -34.42
N MET A 56 13.86 7.33 -33.81
CA MET A 56 14.68 8.30 -34.53
C MET A 56 16.05 8.46 -33.86
N ARG A 57 17.06 7.79 -34.45
CA ARG A 57 18.50 8.04 -34.34
C ARG A 57 19.15 7.94 -32.95
N ALA A 58 19.79 6.81 -32.68
CA ALA A 58 21.12 6.80 -32.06
C ALA A 58 21.82 5.47 -32.35
N SER A 59 22.78 5.54 -33.27
CA SER A 59 23.81 4.54 -33.48
C SER A 59 24.60 4.30 -32.19
N SER A 60 24.88 3.03 -31.89
CA SER A 60 26.16 2.54 -31.37
C SER A 60 26.83 3.37 -30.28
N VAL A 61 26.68 2.97 -29.01
CA VAL A 61 27.83 2.74 -28.10
C VAL A 61 27.43 1.62 -27.12
N LYS A 62 28.14 0.49 -27.18
CA LYS A 62 28.17 -0.51 -26.12
C LYS A 62 28.91 0.09 -24.93
N SER A 63 28.27 0.25 -23.77
CA SER A 63 28.99 0.48 -22.51
C SER A 63 28.80 -0.73 -21.60
N SER A 64 29.84 -1.56 -21.55
CA SER A 64 30.02 -2.63 -20.60
C SER A 64 30.17 -2.07 -19.18
N ILE A 65 29.25 -2.39 -18.29
CA ILE A 65 29.52 -2.39 -16.84
C ILE A 65 29.11 -3.77 -16.33
N ALA A 66 30.13 -4.60 -16.08
CA ALA A 66 30.00 -5.90 -15.45
C ALA A 66 29.57 -5.73 -14.00
N ARG A 67 28.46 -6.36 -13.62
CA ARG A 67 28.28 -6.86 -12.25
C ARG A 67 27.82 -8.30 -12.32
N ASP A 68 28.61 -9.08 -11.60
CA ASP A 68 28.72 -10.51 -11.54
C ASP A 68 27.64 -11.05 -10.57
N GLN A 69 26.58 -11.69 -11.05
CA GLN A 69 25.72 -12.60 -10.25
C GLN A 69 25.06 -13.68 -11.12
N VAL A 70 25.44 -14.93 -10.84
CA VAL A 70 24.70 -16.20 -10.89
C VAL A 70 23.86 -16.48 -12.16
N LYS A 71 24.47 -17.25 -13.07
CA LYS A 71 23.84 -17.99 -14.17
C LYS A 71 22.93 -19.10 -13.64
N CYS A 72 21.62 -18.98 -13.88
CA CYS A 72 20.74 -20.14 -14.03
C CYS A 72 20.34 -20.24 -15.50
N ASN A 73 20.87 -21.24 -16.19
CA ASN A 73 20.60 -21.50 -17.60
C ASN A 73 19.13 -21.95 -17.77
N THR A 74 18.41 -21.32 -18.69
CA THR A 74 17.33 -21.98 -19.44
C THR A 74 17.36 -21.39 -20.84
N GLU A 75 17.90 -22.17 -21.78
CA GLU A 75 17.79 -21.93 -23.20
C GLU A 75 16.32 -22.11 -23.61
N MET A 76 15.66 -21.02 -23.98
CA MET A 76 14.44 -21.04 -24.79
C MET A 76 14.57 -19.97 -25.87
N GLY A 77 14.30 -20.40 -27.09
CA GLY A 77 14.63 -19.70 -28.32
C GLY A 77 13.92 -18.37 -28.55
N ASP A 78 14.41 -17.68 -29.59
CA ASP A 78 13.90 -16.45 -30.19
C ASP A 78 12.36 -16.37 -30.20
N ILE A 79 11.79 -15.82 -29.14
CA ILE A 79 10.47 -15.22 -29.12
C ILE A 79 10.74 -13.73 -29.26
N LYS A 80 10.17 -13.09 -30.28
CA LYS A 80 10.18 -11.62 -30.39
C LYS A 80 9.79 -11.05 -29.03
N ASP A 81 10.72 -10.33 -28.40
CA ASP A 81 10.51 -9.62 -27.13
C ASP A 81 9.35 -8.63 -27.30
N ASP A 82 8.12 -9.13 -27.12
CA ASP A 82 7.05 -8.31 -26.60
C ASP A 82 7.58 -7.80 -25.26
N GLU A 83 7.73 -6.48 -25.15
CA GLU A 83 8.37 -5.78 -24.03
C GLU A 83 7.50 -5.91 -22.76
N TYR A 84 7.47 -7.10 -22.18
CA TYR A 84 6.77 -7.39 -20.94
C TYR A 84 7.48 -6.72 -19.78
N VAL A 85 6.71 -6.15 -18.86
CA VAL A 85 7.23 -5.57 -17.62
C VAL A 85 7.90 -6.67 -16.81
N GLN A 86 9.20 -6.53 -16.55
CA GLN A 86 9.95 -7.51 -15.77
C GLN A 86 9.64 -7.35 -14.27
N PRO A 87 9.13 -8.40 -13.60
CA PRO A 87 8.83 -8.35 -12.17
C PRO A 87 10.11 -8.45 -11.34
N VAL A 88 10.22 -7.58 -10.33
CA VAL A 88 11.24 -7.63 -9.29
C VAL A 88 10.56 -7.89 -7.96
N LEU A 89 11.04 -8.89 -7.22
CA LEU A 89 10.54 -9.20 -5.88
C LEU A 89 11.35 -8.43 -4.84
N ILE A 90 10.67 -7.63 -4.03
CA ILE A 90 11.28 -6.82 -2.96
C ILE A 90 10.67 -7.27 -1.63
N SER A 91 11.51 -7.52 -0.62
CA SER A 91 11.07 -7.86 0.74
C SER A 91 11.60 -6.84 1.75
N SER A 92 10.78 -6.45 2.72
CA SER A 92 11.18 -5.52 3.77
C SER A 92 11.02 -6.12 5.16
N ALA A 93 12.11 -6.11 5.94
CA ALA A 93 12.10 -6.54 7.34
C ALA A 93 11.22 -5.63 8.22
N LEU A 94 11.17 -4.33 7.90
CA LEU A 94 10.35 -3.34 8.60
C LEU A 94 8.83 -3.56 8.41
N LEU A 95 8.47 -4.35 7.39
CA LEU A 95 7.10 -4.78 7.11
C LEU A 95 6.85 -6.24 7.50
N GLY A 96 7.67 -6.81 8.41
CA GLY A 96 7.52 -8.21 8.82
C GLY A 96 7.84 -9.22 7.71
N ASN A 97 8.82 -8.90 6.86
CA ASN A 97 9.23 -9.71 5.70
C ASN A 97 8.10 -9.92 4.67
N VAL A 98 7.22 -8.93 4.51
CA VAL A 98 6.29 -8.90 3.38
C VAL A 98 7.09 -8.72 2.08
N THR A 99 6.81 -9.58 1.11
CA THR A 99 7.34 -9.52 -0.25
C THR A 99 6.28 -8.90 -1.17
N TYR A 100 6.67 -7.91 -1.96
CA TYR A 100 5.84 -7.28 -2.98
C TYR A 100 6.54 -7.28 -4.34
N VAL A 101 5.75 -7.06 -5.39
CA VAL A 101 6.23 -7.03 -6.78
C VAL A 101 6.40 -5.58 -7.21
N SER A 102 7.48 -5.33 -7.94
CA SER A 102 7.88 -4.03 -8.44
C SER A 102 8.28 -4.14 -9.92
N CYS A 103 8.16 -3.06 -10.67
CA CYS A 103 8.77 -2.97 -12.00
C CYS A 103 10.29 -2.86 -11.88
N LEU A 104 11.06 -3.48 -12.78
CA LEU A 104 12.51 -3.24 -12.86
C LEU A 104 12.83 -1.78 -13.23
N ASP A 105 12.08 -1.26 -14.20
CA ASP A 105 12.27 0.06 -14.78
C ASP A 105 11.12 1.00 -14.39
N HIS A 106 11.19 1.61 -13.21
CA HIS A 106 10.23 2.60 -12.73
C HIS A 106 10.18 3.87 -13.58
N ASP A 107 9.01 4.52 -13.70
CA ASP A 107 8.95 5.90 -14.19
C ASP A 107 9.81 6.81 -13.28
N PRO A 108 10.83 7.53 -13.81
CA PRO A 108 11.66 8.41 -13.00
C PRO A 108 10.86 9.46 -12.20
N ASN A 109 9.72 9.91 -12.75
CA ASN A 109 8.85 10.85 -12.05
C ASN A 109 8.16 10.19 -10.85
N LEU A 110 7.80 8.90 -10.96
CA LEU A 110 7.17 8.16 -9.87
C LEU A 110 8.09 8.09 -8.65
N SER A 111 9.37 7.79 -8.84
CA SER A 111 10.33 7.72 -7.74
C SER A 111 10.46 9.07 -7.01
N MET A 112 10.52 10.18 -7.75
CA MET A 112 10.57 11.53 -7.17
C MET A 112 9.29 11.86 -6.39
N LEU A 113 8.11 11.59 -6.97
CA LEU A 113 6.81 11.80 -6.32
C LEU A 113 6.68 10.97 -5.04
N LEU A 114 7.17 9.73 -5.07
CA LEU A 114 7.16 8.82 -3.95
C LEU A 114 8.07 9.29 -2.82
N SER A 115 9.31 9.72 -3.12
CA SER A 115 10.21 10.29 -2.13
C SER A 115 9.61 11.53 -1.45
N GLU A 116 8.94 12.40 -2.22
CA GLU A 116 8.25 13.57 -1.67
C GLU A 116 7.04 13.19 -0.80
N ALA A 117 6.28 12.16 -1.18
CA ALA A 117 5.19 11.61 -0.38
C ALA A 117 5.69 11.02 0.94
N VAL A 118 6.79 10.26 0.92
CA VAL A 118 7.46 9.73 2.11
C VAL A 118 7.89 10.85 3.04
N ARG A 119 8.57 11.87 2.50
CA ARG A 119 8.98 13.05 3.29
C ARG A 119 7.78 13.71 3.97
N LYS A 120 6.70 13.97 3.21
CA LYS A 120 5.48 14.56 3.76
C LYS A 120 4.84 13.72 4.86
N ALA A 121 4.80 12.39 4.72
CA ALA A 121 4.27 11.49 5.74
C ALA A 121 5.16 11.47 7.00
N CYS A 122 6.48 11.46 6.83
CA CYS A 122 7.45 11.57 7.91
C CYS A 122 7.35 12.92 8.66
N ASP A 123 7.03 14.01 7.95
CA ASP A 123 6.84 15.34 8.55
C ASP A 123 5.54 15.48 9.35
N ILE A 124 4.62 14.50 9.29
CA ILE A 124 3.40 14.51 10.11
C ILE A 124 3.78 14.33 11.58
N PHE A 125 3.68 15.42 12.33
CA PHE A 125 3.92 15.46 13.76
C PHE A 125 2.79 14.79 14.55
N ILE A 126 3.16 13.93 15.51
CA ILE A 126 2.24 13.33 16.49
C ILE A 126 2.31 14.14 17.81
N PRO A 127 1.27 14.93 18.15
CA PRO A 127 1.20 15.68 19.40
C PRO A 127 1.45 14.82 20.64
N GLU A 128 2.02 15.39 21.70
CA GLU A 128 2.33 14.67 22.96
C GLU A 128 1.12 14.04 23.63
N ASN A 129 -0.05 14.67 23.48
CA ASN A 129 -1.32 14.17 23.98
C ASN A 129 -1.98 13.13 23.06
N ARG A 130 -1.34 12.72 21.96
CA ARG A 130 -1.86 11.74 21.01
C ARG A 130 -0.85 10.60 20.81
N GLN A 131 -1.39 9.39 20.65
CA GLN A 131 -0.60 8.20 20.34
C GLN A 131 -0.42 7.98 18.83
N ALA A 132 -1.32 8.54 18.04
CA ALA A 132 -1.35 8.38 16.59
C ALA A 132 -1.89 9.63 15.89
N MET A 133 -1.56 9.79 14.61
CA MET A 133 -2.09 10.82 13.74
C MET A 133 -2.58 10.21 12.41
N PRO A 134 -3.85 10.48 12.02
CA PRO A 134 -4.39 9.98 10.77
C PRO A 134 -3.88 10.78 9.57
N PHE A 135 -3.66 10.08 8.47
CA PHE A 135 -3.35 10.65 7.17
C PHE A 135 -3.84 9.74 6.04
N GLU A 136 -3.95 10.28 4.84
CA GLU A 136 -4.28 9.52 3.64
C GLU A 136 -3.08 9.52 2.68
N LEU A 137 -2.72 8.34 2.20
CA LEU A 137 -1.93 8.20 0.97
C LEU A 137 -2.90 8.14 -0.21
N ARG A 138 -2.68 8.98 -1.22
CA ARG A 138 -3.45 8.99 -2.46
C ARG A 138 -2.53 8.74 -3.64
N VAL A 139 -2.87 7.72 -4.42
CA VAL A 139 -2.18 7.37 -5.66
C VAL A 139 -3.19 7.56 -6.78
N ARG A 140 -2.86 8.35 -7.79
CA ARG A 140 -3.73 8.64 -8.92
C ARG A 140 -3.08 8.22 -10.21
N LEU A 141 -3.87 7.59 -11.06
CA LEU A 141 -3.53 7.41 -12.47
C LEU A 141 -4.24 8.50 -13.27
N LEU A 142 -3.46 9.32 -13.97
CA LEU A 142 -3.95 10.42 -14.78
C LEU A 142 -3.72 10.12 -16.26
N ARG A 143 -4.67 10.56 -17.09
CA ARG A 143 -4.50 10.66 -18.54
C ARG A 143 -3.93 12.03 -18.89
N LEU A 144 -2.78 12.07 -19.53
CA LEU A 144 -2.25 13.22 -20.24
C LEU A 144 -2.99 13.39 -21.57
N GLN A 145 -3.71 14.49 -21.71
CA GLN A 145 -4.32 14.90 -22.97
C GLN A 145 -3.44 15.98 -23.61
N GLN A 146 -2.76 15.64 -24.69
CA GLN A 146 -1.99 16.60 -25.47
C GLN A 146 -2.90 17.28 -26.49
N GLY A 147 -3.24 18.54 -26.23
CA GLY A 147 -3.81 19.46 -27.22
C GLY A 147 -2.70 20.19 -27.97
N TRP A 148 -3.06 20.83 -29.08
CA TRP A 148 -2.10 21.54 -29.94
C TRP A 148 -1.38 22.71 -29.23
N LEU A 149 -2.01 23.30 -28.21
CA LEU A 149 -1.48 24.45 -27.46
C LEU A 149 -1.41 24.24 -25.93
N PHE A 150 -1.98 23.15 -25.42
CA PHE A 150 -2.06 22.90 -23.97
C PHE A 150 -1.98 21.40 -23.70
N SER A 151 -1.29 21.03 -22.62
CA SER A 151 -1.45 19.73 -21.99
C SER A 151 -2.41 19.86 -20.82
N SER A 152 -3.40 18.97 -20.74
CA SER A 152 -4.23 18.82 -19.55
C SER A 152 -4.09 17.41 -19.01
N THR A 153 -4.25 17.27 -17.70
CA THR A 153 -4.32 15.96 -17.05
C THR A 153 -5.74 15.73 -16.56
N ARG A 154 -6.21 14.49 -16.71
CA ARG A 154 -7.53 14.06 -16.23
C ARG A 154 -7.38 12.80 -15.40
N PRO A 155 -7.91 12.74 -14.18
CA PRO A 155 -7.82 11.54 -13.37
C PRO A 155 -8.72 10.43 -13.94
N ILE A 156 -8.18 9.21 -13.98
CA ILE A 156 -8.88 7.98 -14.38
C ILE A 156 -9.33 7.24 -13.11
N VAL A 157 -8.37 7.01 -12.21
CA VAL A 157 -8.59 6.29 -10.96
C VAL A 157 -7.73 6.90 -9.85
N GLU A 158 -8.28 6.91 -8.64
CA GLU A 158 -7.60 7.30 -7.41
C GLU A 158 -7.72 6.15 -6.40
N TRP A 159 -6.58 5.63 -5.95
CA TRP A 159 -6.51 4.78 -4.77
C TRP A 159 -6.23 5.65 -3.55
N VAL A 160 -7.05 5.50 -2.51
CA VAL A 160 -6.91 6.20 -1.24
C VAL A 160 -6.72 5.18 -0.14
N PHE A 161 -5.63 5.30 0.59
CA PHE A 161 -5.30 4.45 1.73
C PHE A 161 -5.35 5.29 3.00
N GLU A 162 -6.27 4.98 3.90
CA GLU A 162 -6.30 5.57 5.23
C GLU A 162 -5.19 4.95 6.08
N MET A 163 -4.40 5.80 6.70
CA MET A 163 -3.24 5.42 7.49
C MET A 163 -3.26 6.11 8.85
N LEU A 164 -2.70 5.44 9.85
CA LEU A 164 -2.46 5.97 11.18
C LEU A 164 -0.96 5.91 11.46
N LYS A 165 -0.32 7.08 11.47
CA LYS A 165 1.06 7.21 11.91
C LYS A 165 1.08 7.06 13.43
N VAL A 166 1.80 6.07 13.95
CA VAL A 166 1.93 5.84 15.38
C VAL A 166 3.34 6.15 15.89
N ARG A 167 3.47 6.32 17.20
CA ARG A 167 4.79 6.44 17.86
C ARG A 167 5.52 5.10 17.86
N GLU A 168 6.86 5.13 17.91
CA GLU A 168 7.72 3.94 18.07
C GLU A 168 7.30 3.07 19.26
N ASN A 169 7.02 3.70 20.40
CA ASN A 169 6.64 3.03 21.65
C ASN A 169 5.13 2.82 21.76
N PHE A 170 4.41 2.68 20.64
CA PHE A 170 2.97 2.48 20.64
C PHE A 170 2.62 1.18 21.37
N SER A 171 2.19 1.33 22.62
CA SER A 171 1.57 0.25 23.39
C SER A 171 0.06 0.36 23.20
N ALA A 172 -0.53 -0.66 22.60
CA ALA A 172 -1.95 -0.89 22.72
C ALA A 172 -2.25 -1.00 24.23
N VAL A 173 -2.78 0.06 24.82
CA VAL A 173 -3.19 0.02 26.23
C VAL A 173 -4.23 -1.09 26.32
N ALA A 174 -3.82 -2.23 26.89
CA ALA A 174 -4.74 -3.27 27.30
C ALA A 174 -5.79 -2.58 28.16
N ALA A 175 -7.06 -2.66 27.76
CA ALA A 175 -8.15 -2.12 28.53
C ALA A 175 -7.96 -2.59 29.98
N HIS A 176 -7.90 -1.61 30.89
CA HIS A 176 -7.82 -1.80 32.32
C HIS A 176 -8.82 -2.87 32.78
N ASP A 177 -8.33 -4.07 33.11
CA ASP A 177 -8.90 -4.77 34.26
C ASP A 177 -8.34 -4.08 35.49
N GLY A 178 -9.09 -3.06 35.93
CA GLY A 178 -8.91 -2.43 37.22
C GLY A 178 -9.13 -3.45 38.33
N ARG A 179 -8.05 -4.03 38.83
CA ARG A 179 -8.00 -4.51 40.22
C ARG A 179 -6.61 -4.37 40.80
N GLU A 180 -6.34 -3.17 41.30
CA GLU A 180 -5.25 -2.92 42.23
C GLU A 180 -5.43 -3.75 43.51
N SER A 181 -4.40 -4.54 43.81
CA SER A 181 -3.82 -4.80 45.13
C SER A 181 -4.71 -5.26 46.30
N ARG A 182 -4.48 -6.51 46.76
CA ARG A 182 -3.93 -6.75 48.12
C ARG A 182 -3.46 -8.21 48.30
N PRO A 183 -2.43 -8.46 49.14
CA PRO A 183 -1.96 -9.80 49.48
C PRO A 183 -2.69 -10.35 50.72
N GLU A 184 -2.92 -11.66 50.78
CA GLU A 184 -2.68 -12.53 51.96
C GLU A 184 -3.39 -13.91 51.85
N ARG A 185 -2.58 -14.96 52.04
CA ARG A 185 -2.81 -16.20 52.82
C ARG A 185 -3.92 -17.20 52.43
N THR A 186 -3.43 -18.35 51.93
CA THR A 186 -3.71 -19.75 52.33
C THR A 186 -5.01 -20.06 53.08
N HIS A 187 -5.90 -20.86 52.47
CA HIS A 187 -6.31 -22.24 52.88
C HIS A 187 -7.45 -22.74 51.97
N GLY A 188 -7.50 -24.04 51.72
CA GLY A 188 -8.29 -24.67 50.66
C GLY A 188 -9.73 -25.01 51.01
N CYS A 189 -10.52 -25.35 49.99
CA CYS A 189 -11.34 -26.58 49.90
C CYS A 189 -12.08 -26.58 48.55
N ALA A 190 -12.26 -27.78 48.00
CA ALA A 190 -12.90 -28.04 46.72
C ALA A 190 -14.44 -28.03 46.83
N SER A 191 -15.12 -27.50 45.82
CA SER A 191 -16.23 -28.20 45.14
C SER A 191 -16.76 -27.37 43.98
N ALA A 192 -16.87 -28.06 42.85
CA ALA A 192 -17.58 -27.63 41.66
C ALA A 192 -19.09 -27.55 41.97
N GLU A 193 -19.77 -26.54 41.41
CA GLU A 193 -20.76 -26.73 40.34
C GLU A 193 -21.47 -25.40 40.04
N THR A 194 -21.60 -25.17 38.75
CA THR A 194 -21.99 -23.97 38.03
C THR A 194 -23.49 -23.68 38.12
N PRO A 195 -23.93 -22.42 38.31
CA PRO A 195 -25.22 -21.98 37.81
C PRO A 195 -25.04 -21.16 36.53
N HIS A 196 -25.88 -21.49 35.54
CA HIS A 196 -26.09 -20.74 34.30
C HIS A 196 -26.32 -19.24 34.59
N ALA A 197 -25.42 -18.40 34.06
CA ALA A 197 -25.65 -16.97 33.94
C ALA A 197 -25.38 -16.54 32.49
N GLU A 198 -26.43 -15.98 31.91
CA GLU A 198 -26.46 -15.10 30.75
C GLU A 198 -25.11 -14.46 30.44
N THR A 199 -24.54 -14.76 29.27
CA THR A 199 -23.46 -13.95 28.73
C THR A 199 -23.97 -13.31 27.45
N GLY A 200 -24.44 -12.07 27.61
CA GLY A 200 -24.63 -11.15 26.51
C GLY A 200 -23.40 -11.12 25.62
N GLY A 201 -23.63 -11.05 24.32
CA GLY A 201 -22.59 -10.93 23.32
C GLY A 201 -21.76 -9.67 23.58
N VAL A 202 -20.61 -9.85 24.22
CA VAL A 202 -19.54 -8.87 24.23
C VAL A 202 -18.94 -8.90 22.83
N THR A 203 -19.44 -8.03 21.97
CA THR A 203 -18.71 -7.57 20.79
C THR A 203 -17.32 -7.16 21.26
N LYS A 204 -16.29 -7.92 20.85
CA LYS A 204 -14.88 -7.56 21.01
C LYS A 204 -14.58 -6.31 20.16
N GLU A 205 -15.06 -5.16 20.60
CA GLU A 205 -14.45 -3.88 20.25
C GLU A 205 -13.15 -3.77 21.04
N GLY A 206 -12.01 -3.67 20.34
CA GLY A 206 -10.75 -3.26 20.96
C GLY A 206 -9.54 -4.18 20.81
N GLU A 207 -9.50 -5.13 19.86
CA GLU A 207 -8.21 -5.73 19.48
C GLU A 207 -7.40 -4.69 18.71
N ILE A 208 -6.58 -3.89 19.39
CA ILE A 208 -5.70 -2.88 18.79
C ILE A 208 -4.57 -3.61 18.06
N GLU A 209 -4.49 -3.44 16.74
CA GLU A 209 -3.50 -4.11 15.88
C GLU A 209 -2.11 -3.51 16.10
N ARG A 210 -1.08 -4.37 15.95
CA ARG A 210 0.31 -3.95 16.06
C ARG A 210 0.68 -3.08 14.85
N PRO A 211 1.49 -2.03 15.02
CA PRO A 211 1.96 -1.27 13.88
C PRO A 211 2.82 -2.14 12.96
N ASN A 212 2.76 -1.84 11.66
CA ASN A 212 3.47 -2.56 10.60
C ASN A 212 3.10 -4.06 10.54
N ASP A 213 1.86 -4.43 10.92
CA ASP A 213 1.45 -5.83 10.93
C ASP A 213 1.52 -6.43 9.51
N PRO A 214 2.36 -7.47 9.27
CA PRO A 214 2.47 -8.11 7.97
C PRO A 214 1.15 -8.70 7.46
N ARG A 215 0.20 -9.05 8.33
CA ARG A 215 -1.14 -9.53 7.93
C ARG A 215 -1.94 -8.39 7.29
N GLN A 216 -1.99 -7.24 7.96
CA GLN A 216 -2.67 -6.04 7.46
C GLN A 216 -2.04 -5.58 6.12
N ILE A 217 -0.72 -5.59 6.01
CA ILE A 217 -0.04 -5.20 4.77
C ILE A 217 -0.37 -6.17 3.63
N ARG A 218 -0.44 -7.49 3.90
CA ARG A 218 -0.88 -8.47 2.88
C ARG A 218 -2.33 -8.27 2.47
N GLU A 219 -3.21 -7.87 3.38
CA GLU A 219 -4.59 -7.50 3.05
C GLU A 219 -4.66 -6.28 2.12
N VAL A 220 -3.81 -5.27 2.35
CA VAL A 220 -3.69 -4.10 1.45
C VAL A 220 -3.23 -4.54 0.06
N LEU A 221 -2.23 -5.42 -0.03
CA LEU A 221 -1.74 -5.94 -1.31
C LEU A 221 -2.82 -6.75 -2.03
N GLN A 222 -3.52 -7.63 -1.32
CA GLN A 222 -4.64 -8.38 -1.88
C GLN A 222 -5.76 -7.45 -2.35
N PHE A 223 -6.05 -6.40 -1.58
CA PHE A 223 -7.03 -5.39 -1.96
C PHE A 223 -6.66 -4.69 -3.27
N ILE A 224 -5.38 -4.30 -3.45
CA ILE A 224 -4.90 -3.69 -4.69
C ILE A 224 -5.14 -4.64 -5.88
N LEU A 225 -4.78 -5.92 -5.74
CA LEU A 225 -5.00 -6.92 -6.78
C LEU A 225 -6.49 -7.08 -7.13
N ASP A 226 -7.33 -7.20 -6.12
CA ASP A 226 -8.76 -7.47 -6.30
C ASP A 226 -9.52 -6.30 -6.93
N HIS A 227 -9.08 -5.06 -6.71
CA HIS A 227 -9.86 -3.86 -7.08
C HIS A 227 -9.29 -3.11 -8.28
N SER A 228 -8.01 -3.24 -8.60
CA SER A 228 -7.41 -2.51 -9.72
C SER A 228 -8.01 -2.90 -11.07
N TYR A 229 -8.33 -4.18 -11.29
CA TYR A 229 -8.99 -4.63 -12.54
C TYR A 229 -10.52 -4.62 -12.50
N LYS A 230 -11.14 -4.71 -11.32
CA LYS A 230 -12.61 -4.65 -11.21
C LYS A 230 -13.15 -3.23 -11.40
N ALA A 231 -12.43 -2.24 -10.90
CA ALA A 231 -12.87 -0.85 -10.94
C ALA A 231 -12.57 -0.18 -12.29
N ILE A 232 -11.52 -0.61 -12.98
CA ILE A 232 -11.13 -0.02 -14.24
C ILE A 232 -11.65 -0.96 -15.35
N GLU A 233 -12.78 -0.60 -15.95
CA GLU A 233 -13.28 -1.32 -17.12
C GLU A 233 -12.14 -1.46 -18.13
N LEU A 234 -11.80 -2.69 -18.52
CA LEU A 234 -10.68 -3.00 -19.44
C LEU A 234 -10.77 -2.19 -20.75
N ASN A 235 -11.99 -1.83 -21.16
CA ASN A 235 -12.26 -0.96 -22.32
C ASN A 235 -11.76 0.49 -22.13
N THR A 236 -11.55 0.94 -20.90
CA THR A 236 -10.96 2.26 -20.60
C THR A 236 -9.47 2.27 -20.93
N PHE A 237 -8.78 1.13 -20.84
CA PHE A 237 -7.36 1.02 -21.15
C PHE A 237 -7.09 0.80 -22.64
N SER A 238 -8.00 0.15 -23.38
CA SER A 238 -7.83 -0.08 -24.82
C SER A 238 -7.76 1.22 -25.65
N ASP A 239 -8.34 2.31 -25.13
CA ASP A 239 -8.37 3.63 -25.79
C ASP A 239 -7.14 4.50 -25.47
N LEU A 240 -6.28 4.06 -24.55
CA LEU A 240 -5.13 4.84 -24.10
C LEU A 240 -3.92 4.55 -24.98
N LYS A 241 -3.32 5.59 -25.55
CA LYS A 241 -2.06 5.43 -26.28
C LYS A 241 -0.90 5.30 -25.30
N CYS A 242 0.11 4.52 -25.68
CA CYS A 242 1.38 4.42 -24.96
C CYS A 242 1.92 5.82 -24.61
N GLY A 243 2.22 6.07 -23.34
CA GLY A 243 2.72 7.36 -22.84
C GLY A 243 1.66 8.43 -22.54
N GLU A 244 0.36 8.12 -22.63
CA GLU A 244 -0.71 9.02 -22.17
C GLU A 244 -1.02 8.86 -20.68
N LEU A 245 -0.39 7.92 -19.98
CA LEU A 245 -0.63 7.68 -18.56
C LEU A 245 0.49 8.29 -17.72
N VAL A 246 0.15 8.91 -16.60
CA VAL A 246 1.12 9.39 -15.60
C VAL A 246 0.57 9.15 -14.20
N PHE A 247 1.46 8.89 -13.25
CA PHE A 247 1.09 8.82 -11.84
C PHE A 247 1.16 10.19 -11.17
N ASP A 248 0.30 10.39 -10.18
CA ASP A 248 0.37 11.45 -9.18
C ASP A 248 0.26 10.81 -7.79
N ILE A 249 1.10 11.25 -6.84
CA ILE A 249 1.15 10.71 -5.48
C ILE A 249 1.08 11.88 -4.51
N SER A 250 0.19 11.77 -3.52
CA SER A 250 0.04 12.80 -2.50
C SER A 250 -0.29 12.21 -1.14
N VAL A 251 0.17 12.90 -0.10
CA VAL A 251 -0.12 12.60 1.30
C VAL A 251 -0.90 13.76 1.90
N HIS A 252 -2.03 13.46 2.52
CA HIS A 252 -2.91 14.44 3.15
C HIS A 252 -3.07 14.13 4.63
N LYS A 253 -2.72 15.10 5.48
CA LYS A 253 -3.03 15.02 6.90
C LYS A 253 -4.55 15.13 7.09
N CYS A 254 -5.14 14.18 7.81
CA CYS A 254 -6.55 14.26 8.19
C CYS A 254 -6.68 15.17 9.42
N SER A 255 -7.72 16.01 9.43
CA SER A 255 -7.99 16.98 10.52
C SER A 255 -8.61 16.31 11.73
#